data_AF-A0A6H0Y473-F1
#
_entry.id   AF-A0A6H0Y473-F1
#
_cell.length_a   1.000
_cell.length_b   1.000
_cell.length_c   1.000
_cell.angle_alpha   90.00
_cell.angle_beta   90.00
_cell.angle_gamma   90.00
#
_symmetry.space_group_name_H-M   'P 1'
#
loop_
_entity.id
_entity.type
_entity.pdbx_description
1 polymer ?
#
loop_
_entity_poly.entity_id
_entity_poly.type
_entity_poly.pdbx_seq_one_letter_code
_entity_poly.pdbx_strand_id
1 'polypeptide(L)'
;MQSSTATSLPALLSSFITPLVSLLAVYHTDIPSDSMKPSYGPSSLSLCSYLATTVITVHSLHHVLARKAARDRSVIEPSFGLDEETSGVIQGLGANSMNEVVLELEHRRKSGRGVKEWYVLANDNSSNDIRRRLCLLEDFPGYTTVSIVSEVAADASLSTFELGLTDKQRRDREGVVLPYFDAQKGSNEGGRILYDMGSEDDFDEEEDEI
;
A
#
# COMPACT_ATOMS: atom_id res chain seq x y z
N MET A 1 -39.34 -21.15 22.42
CA MET A 1 -39.11 -20.66 21.04
C MET A 1 -38.94 -19.14 21.13
N GLN A 2 -37.71 -18.66 21.27
CA GLN A 2 -37.42 -17.22 21.23
C GLN A 2 -37.13 -16.88 19.77
N SER A 3 -38.00 -16.09 19.14
CA SER A 3 -37.73 -15.52 17.83
C SER A 3 -36.58 -14.54 17.96
N SER A 4 -35.39 -14.92 17.50
CA SER A 4 -34.25 -14.03 17.30
C SER A 4 -34.63 -13.02 16.22
N THR A 5 -35.22 -11.90 16.63
CA THR A 5 -35.45 -10.76 15.73
C THR A 5 -34.09 -10.35 15.17
N ALA A 6 -33.93 -10.47 13.85
CA ALA A 6 -32.75 -10.00 13.13
C ALA A 6 -32.54 -8.53 13.52
N THR A 7 -31.57 -8.29 14.40
CA THR A 7 -31.35 -6.97 14.97
C THR A 7 -30.61 -6.18 13.91
N SER A 8 -31.24 -5.11 13.41
CA SER A 8 -30.62 -4.22 12.43
C SER A 8 -29.35 -3.59 13.05
N LEU A 9 -28.18 -3.99 12.53
CA LEU A 9 -26.88 -3.53 13.02
C LEU A 9 -26.75 -1.99 13.01
N PRO A 10 -27.19 -1.26 11.97
CA PRO A 10 -27.22 0.21 12.00
C PRO A 10 -28.06 0.79 13.13
N ALA A 11 -29.22 0.19 13.43
CA ALA A 11 -30.11 0.67 14.49
C ALA A 11 -29.47 0.44 15.87
N LEU A 12 -28.81 -0.70 16.05
CA LEU A 12 -28.07 -1.01 17.27
C LEU A 12 -26.85 -0.11 17.45
N LEU A 13 -26.08 0.16 16.40
CA LEU A 13 -24.96 1.11 16.50
C LEU A 13 -25.47 2.52 16.83
N SER A 14 -26.56 2.94 16.20
CA SER A 14 -27.15 4.26 16.43
C SER A 14 -27.62 4.47 17.86
N SER A 15 -28.06 3.43 18.57
CA SER A 15 -28.48 3.55 19.98
C SER A 15 -27.31 3.83 20.94
N PHE A 16 -26.08 3.51 20.55
CA PHE A 16 -24.87 3.79 21.33
C PHE A 16 -24.23 5.15 21.01
N ILE A 17 -24.57 5.76 19.87
CA ILE A 17 -23.92 7.00 19.41
C ILE A 17 -24.40 8.17 20.26
N THR A 18 -23.52 8.66 21.12
CA THR A 18 -23.66 9.92 21.84
C THR A 18 -22.34 10.68 21.79
N PRO A 19 -22.32 12.02 21.97
CA PRO A 19 -21.08 12.80 21.93
C PRO A 19 -20.03 12.42 22.98
N LEU A 20 -20.42 11.65 24.00
CA LEU A 20 -19.58 11.23 25.13
C LEU A 20 -19.04 9.81 24.99
N VAL A 21 -19.50 9.05 23.98
CA VAL A 21 -19.17 7.64 23.82
C VAL A 21 -18.34 7.44 22.56
N SER A 22 -17.18 6.80 22.71
CA SER A 22 -16.40 6.26 21.59
C SER A 22 -16.59 4.75 21.56
N LEU A 23 -17.05 4.23 20.43
CA LEU A 23 -17.29 2.80 20.24
C LEU A 23 -16.06 2.15 19.59
N LEU A 24 -15.52 1.13 20.25
CA LEU A 24 -14.52 0.23 19.69
C LEU A 24 -15.16 -1.15 19.52
N ALA A 25 -15.17 -1.67 18.30
CA ALA A 25 -15.74 -2.98 17.97
C ALA A 25 -14.72 -3.81 17.19
N VAL A 26 -14.71 -5.11 17.43
CA VAL A 26 -13.87 -6.09 16.72
C VAL A 26 -14.76 -6.90 15.79
N TYR A 27 -14.36 -7.01 14.53
CA TYR A 27 -15.04 -7.84 13.53
C TYR A 27 -14.09 -8.94 13.07
N HIS A 28 -14.52 -10.19 13.20
CA HIS A 28 -13.78 -11.36 12.77
C HIS A 28 -14.18 -11.74 11.35
N THR A 29 -13.21 -11.71 10.41
CA THR A 29 -13.44 -12.01 8.99
C THR A 29 -13.53 -13.51 8.70
N ASP A 30 -13.02 -14.33 9.60
CA ASP A 30 -12.97 -15.80 9.56
C ASP A 30 -14.24 -16.47 10.09
N ILE A 31 -15.14 -15.72 10.72
CA ILE A 31 -16.43 -16.24 11.17
C ILE A 31 -17.46 -16.09 10.05
N PRO A 32 -18.03 -17.20 9.54
CA PRO A 32 -19.05 -17.13 8.51
C PRO A 32 -20.27 -16.38 9.04
N SER A 33 -20.73 -15.38 8.27
CA SER A 33 -21.98 -14.69 8.56
C SER A 33 -23.17 -15.58 8.25
N ASP A 34 -24.12 -15.67 9.16
CA ASP A 34 -25.32 -16.50 8.98
C ASP A 34 -26.15 -16.08 7.76
N SER A 35 -26.78 -17.05 7.09
CA SER A 35 -27.26 -16.95 5.71
C SER A 35 -28.56 -16.14 5.50
N MET A 36 -29.15 -15.58 6.56
CA MET A 36 -30.37 -14.76 6.46
C MET A 36 -30.09 -13.31 6.02
N LYS A 37 -29.31 -13.14 4.95
CA LYS A 37 -29.06 -11.83 4.35
C LYS A 37 -30.22 -11.45 3.43
N PRO A 38 -30.68 -10.19 3.43
CA PRO A 38 -31.54 -9.70 2.35
C PRO A 38 -30.75 -9.76 1.03
N SER A 39 -31.37 -10.26 -0.04
CA SER A 39 -30.73 -10.55 -1.34
C SER A 39 -30.02 -9.34 -2.00
N TYR A 40 -30.31 -8.12 -1.55
CA TYR A 40 -29.77 -6.87 -2.09
C TYR A 40 -29.09 -5.99 -1.03
N GLY A 41 -28.88 -6.51 0.19
CA GLY A 41 -28.22 -5.75 1.26
C GLY A 41 -26.70 -5.89 1.25
N PRO A 42 -25.95 -4.89 1.75
CA PRO A 42 -24.51 -4.99 1.90
C PRO A 42 -24.14 -6.08 2.94
N SER A 43 -22.95 -6.64 2.81
CA SER A 43 -22.40 -7.53 3.83
C SER A 43 -22.19 -6.79 5.17
N SER A 44 -22.20 -7.51 6.29
CA SER A 44 -21.95 -6.92 7.61
C SER A 44 -20.59 -6.23 7.67
N LEU A 45 -19.56 -6.82 7.07
CA LEU A 45 -18.24 -6.21 6.95
C LEU A 45 -18.31 -4.89 6.18
N SER A 46 -18.93 -4.90 5.00
CA SER A 46 -19.10 -3.68 4.18
C SER A 46 -19.84 -2.58 4.94
N LEU A 47 -20.89 -2.95 5.70
CA LEU A 47 -21.67 -2.02 6.50
C LEU A 47 -20.85 -1.43 7.65
N CYS A 48 -20.14 -2.27 8.41
CA CYS A 48 -19.28 -1.83 9.50
C CYS A 48 -18.15 -0.93 8.99
N SER A 49 -17.47 -1.31 7.91
CA SER A 49 -16.44 -0.49 7.27
C SER A 49 -17.00 0.81 6.72
N TYR A 50 -18.26 0.84 6.25
CA TYR A 50 -18.90 2.07 5.80
C TYR A 50 -19.23 3.02 6.97
N LEU A 51 -19.71 2.50 8.10
CA LEU A 51 -20.07 3.32 9.27
C LEU A 51 -18.87 3.72 10.13
N ALA A 52 -17.77 2.98 10.08
CA ALA A 52 -16.59 3.24 10.89
C ALA A 52 -15.94 4.60 10.54
N THR A 53 -15.56 5.34 11.57
CA THR A 53 -14.74 6.56 11.43
C THR A 53 -13.26 6.23 11.31
N THR A 54 -12.84 5.13 11.93
CA THR A 54 -11.48 4.61 11.89
C THR A 54 -11.56 3.09 11.78
N VAL A 55 -10.84 2.52 10.82
CA VAL A 55 -10.71 1.07 10.63
C VAL A 55 -9.27 0.70 10.98
N ILE A 56 -9.11 -0.29 11.86
CA ILE A 56 -7.81 -0.84 12.25
C ILE A 56 -7.81 -2.29 11.80
N THR A 57 -7.07 -2.58 10.73
CA THR A 57 -6.87 -3.95 10.25
C THR A 57 -5.57 -4.48 10.83
N VAL A 58 -5.63 -5.68 11.40
CA VAL A 58 -4.51 -6.30 12.11
C VAL A 58 -3.89 -7.38 11.23
N HIS A 59 -2.57 -7.33 11.08
CA HIS A 59 -1.79 -8.27 10.26
C HIS A 59 -0.65 -8.87 11.09
N SER A 60 -0.27 -10.12 10.77
CA SER A 60 0.96 -10.71 11.33
C SER A 60 2.18 -10.09 10.65
N LEU A 61 3.16 -9.64 11.44
CA LEU A 61 4.43 -9.14 10.93
C LEU A 61 5.14 -10.20 10.07
N HIS A 62 5.14 -11.46 10.51
CA HIS A 62 5.77 -12.56 9.76
C HIS A 62 5.19 -12.69 8.35
N HIS A 63 3.87 -12.60 8.21
CA HIS A 63 3.19 -12.71 6.92
C HIS A 63 3.50 -11.52 6.01
N VAL A 64 3.51 -10.30 6.58
CA VAL A 64 3.87 -9.07 5.86
C VAL A 64 5.32 -9.13 5.36
N LEU A 65 6.26 -9.57 6.20
CA LEU A 65 7.66 -9.74 5.82
C LEU A 65 7.85 -10.83 4.77
N ALA A 66 7.14 -11.95 4.86
CA ALA A 66 7.21 -13.03 3.87
C ALA A 66 6.71 -12.57 2.50
N ARG A 67 5.59 -11.83 2.43
CA ARG A 67 5.09 -11.22 1.19
C ARG A 67 6.06 -10.20 0.62
N LYS A 68 6.61 -9.34 1.47
CA LYS A 68 7.66 -8.40 1.05
C LYS A 68 8.89 -9.12 0.50
N ALA A 69 9.39 -10.14 1.18
CA ALA A 69 10.57 -10.89 0.75
C ALA A 69 10.34 -11.66 -0.56
N ALA A 70 9.11 -12.08 -0.83
CA ALA A 70 8.73 -12.65 -2.13
C ALA A 70 8.74 -11.57 -3.22
N ARG A 71 8.13 -10.40 -2.96
CA ARG A 71 8.11 -9.26 -3.88
C ARG A 71 9.51 -8.73 -4.20
N ASP A 72 10.36 -8.59 -3.19
CA ASP A 72 11.75 -8.16 -3.33
C ASP A 72 12.56 -9.14 -4.22
N ARG A 73 12.20 -10.43 -4.22
CA ARG A 73 12.82 -11.46 -5.08
C ARG A 73 12.05 -11.72 -6.38
N SER A 74 10.98 -10.99 -6.65
CA SER A 74 10.09 -11.23 -7.79
C SER A 74 9.55 -12.67 -7.86
N VAL A 75 9.33 -13.29 -6.71
CA VAL A 75 8.70 -14.62 -6.56
C VAL A 75 7.22 -14.43 -6.20
N ILE A 76 6.39 -15.44 -6.48
CA ILE A 76 4.98 -15.45 -6.07
C ILE A 76 4.84 -15.19 -4.57
N GLU A 77 3.93 -14.29 -4.21
CA GLU A 77 3.66 -13.96 -2.82
C GLU A 77 2.95 -15.14 -2.13
N PRO A 78 3.36 -15.51 -0.90
CA PRO A 78 2.66 -16.54 -0.13
C PRO A 78 1.25 -16.06 0.26
N SER A 79 0.27 -16.94 0.08
CA SER A 79 -1.08 -16.80 0.64
C SER A 79 -1.09 -17.28 2.09
N PHE A 80 -1.95 -16.67 2.91
CA PHE A 80 -2.12 -17.02 4.32
C PHE A 80 -3.61 -17.00 4.69
N GLY A 81 -4.03 -17.90 5.58
CA GLY A 81 -5.37 -17.87 6.16
C GLY A 81 -6.46 -18.22 5.14
N LEU A 82 -7.51 -17.40 5.05
CA LEU A 82 -8.65 -17.66 4.14
C LEU A 82 -8.24 -17.67 2.66
N ASP A 83 -7.16 -16.96 2.30
CA ASP A 83 -6.65 -16.87 0.94
C ASP A 83 -5.99 -18.19 0.48
N GLU A 84 -5.70 -19.12 1.39
CA GLU A 84 -5.17 -20.46 1.05
C GLU A 84 -6.27 -21.38 0.47
N GLU A 85 -7.55 -20.98 0.53
CA GLU A 85 -8.74 -21.74 0.10
C GLU A 85 -8.76 -23.19 0.64
N THR A 86 -8.01 -23.46 1.69
CA THR A 86 -7.84 -24.79 2.25
C THR A 86 -8.85 -24.99 3.38
N SER A 87 -9.62 -26.07 3.29
CA SER A 87 -10.67 -26.36 4.27
C SER A 87 -10.09 -26.92 5.57
N GLY A 88 -10.57 -26.40 6.71
CA GLY A 88 -10.18 -26.86 8.05
C GLY A 88 -9.83 -25.70 8.98
N VAL A 89 -9.39 -26.04 10.20
CA VAL A 89 -8.83 -25.07 11.15
C VAL A 89 -7.34 -24.95 10.88
N ILE A 90 -6.97 -24.01 10.02
CA ILE A 90 -5.58 -23.82 9.57
C ILE A 90 -5.01 -22.61 10.28
N GLN A 91 -3.82 -22.79 10.86
CA GLN A 91 -3.06 -21.70 11.43
C GLN A 91 -1.78 -21.53 10.62
N GLY A 92 -1.67 -20.40 9.92
CA GLY A 92 -0.46 -20.05 9.20
C GLY A 92 0.75 -19.94 10.15
N LEU A 93 1.90 -20.41 9.70
CA LEU A 93 3.15 -20.31 10.48
C LEU A 93 3.49 -18.84 10.76
N GLY A 94 3.93 -18.57 11.99
CA GLY A 94 4.23 -17.21 12.44
C GLY A 94 3.00 -16.30 12.58
N ALA A 95 1.78 -16.85 12.51
CA ALA A 95 0.58 -16.12 12.93
C ALA A 95 0.59 -15.87 14.44
N ASN A 96 -0.06 -14.79 14.88
CA ASN A 96 -0.21 -14.42 16.30
C ASN A 96 1.12 -14.29 17.08
N SER A 97 2.07 -13.53 16.53
CA SER A 97 3.28 -13.16 17.27
C SER A 97 2.91 -12.42 18.56
N MET A 98 3.50 -12.84 19.68
CA MET A 98 3.28 -12.21 20.99
C MET A 98 3.97 -10.86 21.10
N ASN A 99 4.98 -10.61 20.28
CA ASN A 99 5.91 -9.51 20.45
C ASN A 99 5.61 -8.35 19.51
N GLU A 100 5.03 -8.58 18.34
CA GLU A 100 4.91 -7.53 17.31
C GLU A 100 3.69 -7.78 16.44
N VAL A 101 2.96 -6.71 16.12
CA VAL A 101 1.79 -6.77 15.27
C VAL A 101 1.80 -5.61 14.27
N VAL A 102 1.37 -5.87 13.04
CA VAL A 102 1.27 -4.83 12.01
C VAL A 102 -0.16 -4.31 11.99
N LEU A 103 -0.31 -2.99 11.99
CA LEU A 103 -1.59 -2.29 11.96
C LEU A 103 -1.69 -1.51 10.67
N GLU A 104 -2.72 -1.80 9.89
CA GLU A 104 -3.17 -0.96 8.78
C GLU A 104 -4.29 -0.06 9.32
N LEU A 105 -4.00 1.23 9.41
CA LEU A 105 -4.90 2.24 9.98
C LEU A 105 -5.51 3.06 8.85
N GLU A 106 -6.83 3.00 8.70
CA GLU A 106 -7.60 3.93 7.88
C GLU A 106 -8.38 4.89 8.78
N HIS A 107 -8.08 6.19 8.72
CA HIS A 107 -8.81 7.22 9.44
C HIS A 107 -9.55 8.17 8.49
N ARG A 108 -10.85 8.36 8.70
CA ARG A 108 -11.69 9.24 7.88
C ARG A 108 -11.78 10.63 8.47
N ARG A 109 -11.31 11.62 7.71
CA ARG A 109 -11.37 13.03 8.09
C ARG A 109 -12.82 13.54 7.99
N LYS A 110 -13.08 14.68 8.63
CA LYS A 110 -14.36 15.41 8.53
C LYS A 110 -14.76 15.75 7.08
N SER A 111 -13.79 15.84 6.16
CA SER A 111 -14.03 16.05 4.73
C SER A 111 -14.48 14.80 3.96
N GLY A 112 -14.58 13.64 4.62
CA GLY A 112 -14.87 12.35 4.00
C GLY A 112 -13.67 11.65 3.35
N ARG A 113 -12.49 12.31 3.29
CA ARG A 113 -11.26 11.70 2.76
C ARG A 113 -10.64 10.76 3.80
N GLY A 114 -10.34 9.53 3.40
CA GLY A 114 -9.58 8.56 4.21
C GLY A 114 -8.07 8.78 4.11
N VAL A 115 -7.37 8.62 5.23
CA VAL A 115 -5.91 8.53 5.31
C VAL A 115 -5.57 7.12 5.72
N LYS A 116 -4.68 6.47 4.96
CA LYS A 116 -4.27 5.09 5.18
C LYS A 116 -2.78 5.02 5.45
N GLU A 117 -2.39 4.43 6.58
CA GLU A 117 -0.98 4.29 6.98
C GLU A 117 -0.75 2.93 7.65
N TRP A 118 0.50 2.45 7.59
CA TRP A 118 0.91 1.16 8.12
C TRP A 118 1.90 1.34 9.27
N TYR A 119 1.63 0.68 10.37
CA TYR A 119 2.39 0.77 11.61
C TYR A 119 2.80 -0.60 12.11
N VAL A 120 3.93 -0.66 12.81
CA VAL A 120 4.32 -1.81 13.62
C VAL A 120 4.15 -1.42 15.08
N LEU A 121 3.41 -2.24 15.83
CA LEU A 121 3.26 -2.11 17.27
C LEU A 121 4.06 -3.22 17.95
N ALA A 122 5.13 -2.84 18.63
CA ALA A 122 5.89 -3.73 19.50
C ALA A 122 5.17 -3.92 20.84
N ASN A 123 5.09 -5.17 21.28
CA ASN A 123 4.54 -5.59 22.55
C ASN A 123 5.61 -5.60 23.65
N ASP A 124 6.21 -4.45 23.90
CA ASP A 124 7.15 -4.28 25.00
C ASP A 124 6.41 -3.92 26.30
N ASN A 125 6.16 -4.93 27.14
CA ASN A 125 5.53 -4.75 28.45
C ASN A 125 6.34 -3.88 29.42
N SER A 126 7.58 -3.52 29.10
CA SER A 126 8.44 -2.71 29.97
C SER A 126 8.12 -1.21 29.93
N SER A 127 7.47 -0.73 28.85
CA SER A 127 7.10 0.67 28.71
C SER A 127 5.59 0.85 28.46
N ASN A 128 4.96 1.68 29.29
CA ASN A 128 3.57 2.12 29.11
C ASN A 128 3.42 3.20 28.03
N ASP A 129 4.53 3.64 27.41
CA ASP A 129 4.51 4.69 26.39
C ASP A 129 4.32 4.09 25.01
N ILE A 130 3.07 4.07 24.55
CA ILE A 130 2.68 3.57 23.23
C ILE A 130 3.48 4.24 22.11
N ARG A 131 3.86 5.51 22.26
CA ARG A 131 4.61 6.25 21.23
C ARG A 131 6.03 5.71 21.03
N ARG A 132 6.61 5.05 22.03
CA ARG A 132 7.90 4.37 21.91
C ARG A 132 7.80 3.00 21.27
N ARG A 133 6.59 2.41 21.30
CA ARG A 133 6.30 1.06 20.81
C ARG A 133 5.71 1.04 19.40
N LEU A 134 5.37 2.19 18.85
CA LEU A 134 4.76 2.35 17.54
C LEU A 134 5.75 3.02 16.57
N CYS A 135 6.01 2.39 15.43
CA CYS A 135 6.77 2.97 14.33
C CYS A 135 6.06 2.74 12.99
N LEU A 136 6.44 3.49 11.95
CA LEU A 136 5.96 3.23 10.60
C LEU A 136 6.53 1.90 10.11
N LEU A 137 5.74 1.18 9.32
CA LEU A 137 6.20 -0.10 8.73
C LEU A 137 7.47 0.09 7.89
N GLU A 138 7.59 1.21 7.18
CA GLU A 138 8.75 1.53 6.35
C GLU A 138 10.05 1.72 7.15
N ASP A 139 9.93 2.21 8.39
CA ASP A 139 11.05 2.45 9.31
C ASP A 139 11.42 1.21 10.12
N PHE A 140 10.63 0.13 10.04
CA PHE A 140 10.89 -1.08 10.81
C PHE A 140 12.16 -1.77 10.29
N PRO A 141 13.16 -2.08 11.14
CA PRO A 141 14.47 -2.59 10.70
C PRO A 141 14.42 -3.88 9.87
N GLY A 142 13.43 -4.75 10.13
CA GLY A 142 13.23 -5.98 9.35
C GLY A 142 12.45 -5.77 8.05
N TYR A 143 11.79 -4.62 7.90
CA TYR A 143 11.00 -4.27 6.72
C TYR A 143 11.81 -3.41 5.76
N THR A 144 12.65 -2.49 6.24
CA THR A 144 13.52 -1.72 5.35
C THR A 144 14.38 -2.70 4.54
N THR A 145 14.30 -2.63 3.21
CA THR A 145 15.32 -3.25 2.38
C THR A 145 16.61 -2.53 2.76
N VAL A 146 17.46 -3.17 3.57
CA VAL A 146 18.88 -2.80 3.60
C VAL A 146 19.34 -3.09 2.20
N SER A 147 19.20 -2.07 1.38
CA SER A 147 19.78 -1.84 0.09
C SER A 147 20.68 -2.99 -0.31
N ILE A 148 20.21 -3.74 -1.29
CA ILE A 148 21.00 -4.58 -2.19
C ILE A 148 22.25 -3.81 -2.65
N VAL A 149 22.31 -2.47 -2.52
CA VAL A 149 23.50 -1.61 -2.64
C VAL A 149 24.70 -2.02 -1.75
N SER A 150 24.51 -2.65 -0.58
CA SER A 150 25.65 -3.08 0.26
C SER A 150 26.27 -4.40 -0.22
N GLU A 151 25.48 -5.27 -0.84
CA GLU A 151 25.98 -6.50 -1.46
C GLU A 151 26.43 -6.25 -2.91
N VAL A 152 25.80 -5.34 -3.66
CA VAL A 152 26.21 -4.98 -5.04
C VAL A 152 27.57 -4.26 -5.06
N ALA A 153 27.98 -3.62 -3.95
CA ALA A 153 29.34 -3.11 -3.81
C ALA A 153 30.38 -4.21 -3.56
N ALA A 154 29.99 -5.32 -2.95
CA ALA A 154 30.86 -6.49 -2.74
C ALA A 154 30.82 -7.47 -3.93
N ASP A 155 29.77 -7.42 -4.73
CA ASP A 155 29.48 -8.36 -5.82
C ASP A 155 29.52 -7.72 -7.22
N ALA A 156 30.15 -6.55 -7.33
CA ALA A 156 30.51 -5.95 -8.62
C ALA A 156 31.41 -6.88 -9.48
N SER A 157 32.01 -7.90 -8.85
CA SER A 157 32.77 -8.98 -9.50
C SER A 157 31.94 -10.10 -10.12
N LEU A 158 30.63 -10.18 -9.87
CA LEU A 158 29.73 -11.19 -10.47
C LEU A 158 28.78 -10.62 -11.55
N SER A 159 28.86 -9.32 -11.86
CA SER A 159 28.11 -8.77 -12.98
C SER A 159 28.71 -9.26 -14.31
N THR A 160 27.96 -10.07 -15.07
CA THR A 160 28.34 -10.57 -16.40
C THR A 160 28.62 -9.46 -17.42
N PHE A 161 28.19 -8.23 -17.12
CA PHE A 161 28.44 -7.04 -17.94
C PHE A 161 28.96 -5.90 -17.07
N GLU A 162 30.07 -5.28 -17.48
CA GLU A 162 30.56 -4.06 -16.86
C GLU A 162 29.60 -2.91 -17.22
N LEU A 163 28.81 -2.44 -16.25
CA LEU A 163 27.92 -1.28 -16.41
C LEU A 163 28.66 0.07 -16.27
N GLY A 164 29.96 0.03 -15.96
CA GLY A 164 30.80 1.21 -15.92
C GLY A 164 31.24 1.61 -17.33
N LEU A 165 31.18 2.91 -17.65
CA LEU A 165 31.83 3.42 -18.85
C LEU A 165 33.34 3.32 -18.66
N THR A 166 34.01 2.62 -19.57
CA THR A 166 35.47 2.67 -19.67
C THR A 166 35.94 4.11 -19.90
N ASP A 167 37.17 4.44 -19.50
CA ASP A 167 37.71 5.80 -19.68
C ASP A 167 37.75 6.27 -21.14
N LYS A 168 37.71 5.33 -22.08
CA LYS A 168 37.56 5.61 -23.51
C LYS A 168 36.13 6.04 -23.84
N GLN A 169 35.12 5.30 -23.39
CA GLN A 169 33.70 5.64 -23.60
C GLN A 169 33.30 6.94 -22.90
N ARG A 170 33.88 7.23 -21.72
CA ARG A 170 33.66 8.51 -21.02
C ARG A 170 34.18 9.69 -21.85
N ARG A 171 35.40 9.60 -22.38
CA ARG A 171 35.97 10.63 -23.26
C ARG A 171 35.18 10.79 -24.56
N ASP A 172 34.74 9.68 -25.15
CA ASP A 172 33.93 9.75 -26.37
C ASP A 172 32.59 10.43 -26.08
N ARG A 173 31.91 10.11 -24.97
CA ARG A 173 30.67 10.79 -24.54
C ARG A 173 30.87 12.28 -24.30
N GLU A 174 31.99 12.67 -23.69
CA GLU A 174 32.33 14.07 -23.43
C GLU A 174 32.72 14.84 -24.71
N GLY A 175 33.21 14.13 -25.73
CA GLY A 175 33.52 14.68 -27.05
C GLY A 175 32.35 14.70 -28.04
N VAL A 176 31.21 14.09 -27.70
CA VAL A 176 30.00 14.16 -28.54
C VAL A 176 29.41 15.57 -28.43
N VAL A 177 29.67 16.37 -29.46
CA VAL A 177 28.98 17.65 -29.67
C VAL A 177 27.62 17.36 -30.25
N LEU A 178 26.59 17.45 -29.41
CA LEU A 178 25.20 17.38 -29.85
C LEU A 178 24.87 18.65 -30.65
N PRO A 179 24.38 18.53 -31.89
CA PRO A 179 23.82 19.67 -32.61
C PRO A 179 22.75 20.35 -31.73
N TYR A 180 22.84 21.68 -31.57
CA TYR A 180 21.88 22.53 -30.85
C TYR A 180 21.88 22.46 -29.31
N PHE A 181 22.82 21.74 -28.66
CA PHE A 181 22.89 21.69 -27.19
C PHE A 181 23.32 23.02 -26.53
N ASP A 182 24.07 23.86 -27.25
CA ASP A 182 24.43 25.21 -26.79
C ASP A 182 23.22 26.15 -26.68
N ALA A 183 22.11 25.86 -27.37
CA ALA A 183 20.89 26.67 -27.30
C ALA A 183 20.20 26.62 -25.93
N GLN A 184 20.53 25.61 -25.09
CA GLN A 184 20.02 25.51 -23.71
C GLN A 184 20.90 26.22 -22.67
N LYS A 185 22.19 26.45 -22.94
CA LYS A 185 23.09 27.13 -21.99
C LYS A 185 23.05 28.66 -22.10
N GLY A 186 22.61 29.19 -23.24
CA GLY A 186 22.36 30.61 -23.44
C GLY A 186 20.91 30.99 -23.15
N SER A 187 20.64 31.51 -21.95
CA SER A 187 19.46 32.33 -21.62
C SER A 187 18.10 31.82 -22.14
N ASN A 188 17.46 30.87 -21.42
CA ASN A 188 16.01 30.59 -21.28
C ASN A 188 15.00 30.86 -22.42
N GLU A 189 15.43 31.00 -23.67
CA GLU A 189 14.56 31.33 -24.81
C GLU A 189 14.77 30.39 -26.01
N GLY A 190 15.88 29.62 -26.03
CA GLY A 190 16.28 28.73 -27.12
C GLY A 190 15.69 27.31 -27.10
N GLY A 191 14.43 27.15 -26.70
CA GLY A 191 13.77 25.82 -26.61
C GLY A 191 12.31 25.80 -27.01
N ARG A 192 11.78 26.86 -27.61
CA ARG A 192 10.40 26.89 -28.09
C ARG A 192 10.32 26.14 -29.42
N ILE A 193 9.71 24.96 -29.40
CA ILE A 193 9.30 24.28 -30.62
C ILE A 193 8.08 25.07 -31.12
N LEU A 194 8.27 25.94 -32.12
CA LEU A 194 7.16 26.49 -32.87
C LEU A 194 6.73 25.45 -33.90
N TYR A 195 5.52 24.94 -33.77
CA TYR A 195 4.82 24.29 -34.86
C TYR A 195 4.30 25.39 -35.79
N ASP A 196 4.72 25.36 -37.04
CA ASP A 196 4.18 26.24 -38.09
C ASP A 196 3.30 25.36 -38.97
N MET A 197 2.00 25.64 -38.98
CA MET A 197 1.00 24.83 -39.67
C MET A 197 1.27 24.89 -41.18
N GLY A 198 1.60 23.75 -41.78
CA GLY A 198 1.82 23.67 -43.22
C GLY A 198 0.51 23.86 -43.97
N SER A 199 0.53 24.55 -45.11
CA SER A 199 -0.65 24.69 -45.99
C SER A 199 -1.17 23.38 -46.57
N GLU A 200 -0.46 22.28 -46.34
CA GLU A 200 -0.80 20.91 -46.75
C GLU A 200 -1.44 20.10 -45.61
N ASP A 201 -1.56 20.67 -44.41
CA ASP A 201 -2.19 20.05 -43.25
C ASP A 201 -3.72 20.15 -43.42
N ASP A 202 -4.35 19.04 -43.76
CA ASP A 202 -5.77 18.88 -44.10
C ASP A 202 -6.66 18.76 -42.88
N PHE A 203 -6.37 19.55 -41.84
CA PHE A 203 -7.13 19.60 -40.58
C PHE A 203 -8.60 19.94 -40.87
N ASP A 204 -9.42 18.91 -40.91
CA ASP A 204 -10.82 18.91 -41.19
C ASP A 204 -11.58 19.38 -39.94
N GLU A 205 -12.11 20.61 -39.98
CA GLU A 205 -12.89 21.25 -38.90
C GLU A 205 -14.18 20.48 -38.48
N GLU A 206 -14.45 19.30 -39.05
CA GLU A 206 -15.68 18.52 -38.82
C GLU A 206 -15.52 17.38 -37.78
N GLU A 207 -14.31 17.10 -37.26
CA GLU A 207 -14.08 15.97 -36.34
C GLU A 207 -14.24 16.31 -34.83
N ASP A 208 -14.41 17.60 -34.46
CA ASP A 208 -14.45 18.05 -33.06
C ASP A 208 -15.87 18.19 -32.44
N GLU A 209 -16.91 17.59 -33.04
CA GLU A 209 -18.24 17.47 -32.41
C GLU A 209 -18.57 16.02 -31.99
N ILE A 210 -17.92 15.52 -30.93
CA ILE A 210 -18.42 14.39 -30.10
C ILE A 210 -18.10 14.53 -28.61
#